data_AF-A0A6G1ZGY6-F1
#
_entry.id   AF-A0A6G1ZGY6-F1
#
_cell.length_a   1.000
_cell.length_b   1.000
_cell.length_c   1.000
_cell.angle_alpha   90.00
_cell.angle_beta   90.00
_cell.angle_gamma   90.00
#
_symmetry.space_group_name_H-M   'P 1'
#
loop_
_entity.id
_entity.type
_entity.pdbx_description
1 polymer ?
#
loop_
_entity_poly.entity_id
_entity_poly.type
_entity_poly.pdbx_seq_one_letter_code
_entity_poly.pdbx_strand_id
1 'polypeptide(L)'
;MKRYNNYIASIGFFIVALLVTSCSDEQEIELASLEMNARLNLTISTRAAADDQVKGGDGKFSSLALYIFNKENGVCEYSELIPVITPQYVDELTRSIQVSPQDKIIYAIGNYNDEDKVYSMIPDGSKLLPKLETMTISNKNGFKDTNLLMVGKQVVQIDGLVTDATIPMERLVARLDVYMFKSRRLENNTVILKSIELVNQITNTRGEYQNTIMVSPVETQNDLRTISSNNVLGVMSDDMSGIIPANATESFYSYQNIAASADPDPNVTPYLLITADIDGVSHRYKGYITDNGQTTDKYSLKRNTVYRIIAMLDNPDNLLILKTTTLPWTKSSSQIGHVVNEGDYSFSANNTEAATGIVQYPYVLNGESQNSTSYASYNFKLTAPAGAVWTATLTNGLEFTFGTEGSTNGKLAISKGIAGDNTYEIKVGASRPWNSQERKVYLYITAEGQKLKINPVRSNGQRALPGNNDTDILITQTEYK
;
A
#
# COMPACT_ATOMS: atom_id res chain seq x y z
N MET A 1 70.10 -16.75 -18.09
CA MET A 1 71.09 -16.22 -19.05
C MET A 1 71.00 -14.69 -18.97
N LYS A 2 72.11 -14.00 -18.59
CA LYS A 2 72.43 -12.55 -18.67
C LYS A 2 71.30 -11.53 -18.40
N ARG A 3 71.29 -10.81 -17.26
CA ARG A 3 71.97 -9.51 -16.97
C ARG A 3 71.64 -8.37 -17.95
N TYR A 4 71.38 -7.19 -17.36
CA TYR A 4 71.66 -5.79 -17.75
C TYR A 4 70.39 -4.93 -17.54
N ASN A 5 70.41 -3.69 -17.05
CA ASN A 5 71.30 -2.91 -16.20
C ASN A 5 70.52 -1.62 -15.89
N ASN A 6 70.79 -1.05 -14.72
CA ASN A 6 70.49 0.34 -14.32
C ASN A 6 70.85 1.36 -15.41
N TYR A 7 70.21 2.54 -15.44
CA TYR A 7 70.91 3.83 -15.28
C TYR A 7 69.96 4.96 -14.86
N ILE A 8 70.48 5.70 -13.89
CA ILE A 8 70.05 6.96 -13.25
C ILE A 8 70.38 8.14 -14.18
N ALA A 9 69.59 9.23 -14.10
CA ALA A 9 69.98 10.66 -14.17
C ALA A 9 68.83 11.46 -14.81
N SER A 10 68.50 12.71 -14.48
CA SER A 10 68.91 13.65 -13.43
C SER A 10 68.13 14.95 -13.70
N ILE A 11 67.65 15.60 -12.64
CA ILE A 11 67.72 17.06 -12.37
C ILE A 11 67.13 18.04 -13.40
N GLY A 12 66.25 18.93 -12.91
CA GLY A 12 66.03 20.23 -13.55
C GLY A 12 64.88 21.06 -12.95
N PHE A 13 65.14 21.75 -11.85
CA PHE A 13 64.31 22.82 -11.26
C PHE A 13 64.25 24.03 -12.22
N PHE A 14 63.09 24.67 -12.41
CA PHE A 14 62.94 26.14 -12.26
C PHE A 14 61.48 26.61 -12.36
N ILE A 15 61.15 27.53 -11.45
CA ILE A 15 59.90 28.27 -11.27
C ILE A 15 59.77 29.38 -12.30
N VAL A 16 58.58 29.59 -12.88
CA VAL A 16 58.12 30.91 -13.34
C VAL A 16 56.65 31.08 -12.98
N ALA A 17 56.39 31.99 -12.04
CA ALA A 17 55.07 32.59 -11.84
C ALA A 17 54.83 33.64 -12.93
N LEU A 18 53.68 33.58 -13.59
CA LEU A 18 53.18 34.63 -14.46
C LEU A 18 51.75 34.98 -14.02
N LEU A 19 51.67 36.04 -13.22
CA LEU A 19 50.48 36.88 -13.10
C LEU A 19 50.33 37.63 -14.41
N VAL A 20 49.24 37.37 -15.14
CA VAL A 20 48.77 38.26 -16.20
C VAL A 20 47.33 38.60 -15.89
N THR A 21 47.13 39.84 -15.47
CA THR A 21 45.84 40.53 -15.47
C THR A 21 45.40 40.73 -16.92
N SER A 22 44.29 40.13 -17.34
CA SER A 22 43.52 40.64 -18.47
C SER A 22 42.11 41.01 -17.99
N CYS A 23 41.87 42.31 -17.86
CA CYS A 23 40.52 42.84 -18.00
C CYS A 23 40.09 42.61 -19.45
N SER A 24 39.09 41.77 -19.64
CA SER A 24 38.16 41.89 -20.75
C SER A 24 36.77 41.88 -20.13
N ASP A 25 36.00 42.92 -20.42
CA ASP A 25 34.63 43.12 -19.96
C ASP A 25 33.77 41.90 -20.31
N GLU A 26 33.66 40.96 -19.38
CA GLU A 26 32.55 40.02 -19.32
C GLU A 26 31.53 40.65 -18.39
N GLN A 27 30.30 40.79 -18.89
CA GLN A 27 29.14 41.01 -18.03
C GLN A 27 29.18 39.93 -16.94
N GLU A 28 29.62 40.34 -15.74
CA GLU A 28 29.32 39.66 -14.50
C GLU A 28 27.81 39.52 -14.47
N ILE A 29 27.32 38.35 -14.86
CA ILE A 29 26.15 37.81 -14.19
C ILE A 29 26.59 37.74 -12.74
N GLU A 30 26.12 38.69 -11.95
CA GLU A 30 26.27 38.75 -10.51
C GLU A 30 25.71 37.42 -9.98
N LEU A 31 26.57 36.39 -9.93
CA LEU A 31 26.40 35.23 -9.08
C LEU A 31 26.45 35.79 -7.69
N ALA A 32 25.31 36.31 -7.22
CA ALA A 32 25.03 36.40 -5.82
C ALA A 32 25.43 35.04 -5.26
N SER A 33 26.57 35.01 -4.57
CA SER A 33 26.99 33.87 -3.79
C SER A 33 25.80 33.55 -2.90
N LEU A 34 25.03 32.53 -3.26
CA LEU A 34 24.05 31.93 -2.38
C LEU A 34 24.88 31.44 -1.21
N GLU A 35 25.07 32.29 -0.19
CA GLU A 35 25.87 31.92 0.97
C GLU A 35 25.23 30.65 1.52
N MET A 36 25.96 29.53 1.43
CA MET A 36 25.52 28.23 1.94
C MET A 36 25.67 28.25 3.46
N ASN A 37 24.86 29.06 4.11
CA ASN A 37 24.94 29.40 5.53
C ASN A 37 23.88 28.69 6.38
N ALA A 38 23.06 27.83 5.76
CA ALA A 38 22.12 26.95 6.43
C ALA A 38 22.57 25.48 6.32
N ARG A 39 22.31 24.69 7.37
CA ARG A 39 22.61 23.26 7.42
C ARG A 39 21.33 22.44 7.38
N LEU A 40 21.20 21.55 6.41
CA LEU A 40 20.09 20.63 6.26
C LEU A 40 20.50 19.22 6.66
N ASN A 41 19.87 18.70 7.71
CA ASN A 41 19.98 17.30 8.12
C ASN A 41 18.80 16.51 7.52
N LEU A 42 19.12 15.55 6.68
CA LEU A 42 18.14 14.71 5.98
C LEU A 42 18.13 13.31 6.55
N THR A 43 16.94 12.76 6.72
CA THR A 43 16.70 11.33 6.90
C THR A 43 15.88 10.82 5.72
N ILE A 44 16.45 9.95 4.89
CA ILE A 44 15.73 9.26 3.83
C ILE A 44 15.24 7.94 4.41
N SER A 45 13.93 7.70 4.40
CA SER A 45 13.35 6.56 5.11
C SER A 45 12.30 5.84 4.27
N THR A 46 12.35 4.51 4.26
CA THR A 46 11.23 3.65 3.85
C THR A 46 10.26 3.37 4.98
N ARG A 47 10.63 3.69 6.25
CA ARG A 47 9.87 3.29 7.43
C ARG A 47 8.61 4.12 7.58
N ALA A 48 7.49 3.42 7.52
CA ALA A 48 6.40 3.65 8.45
C ALA A 48 6.75 2.92 9.76
N ALA A 49 6.68 3.57 10.92
CA ALA A 49 7.21 3.06 12.20
C ALA A 49 6.53 1.78 12.78
N ALA A 50 5.81 0.99 11.99
CA ALA A 50 5.26 -0.33 12.35
C ALA A 50 4.84 -1.12 11.09
N ASP A 51 5.75 -1.31 10.14
CA ASP A 51 5.44 -1.95 8.86
C ASP A 51 5.29 -3.49 8.99
N ASP A 52 4.12 -3.92 9.44
CA ASP A 52 3.66 -5.31 9.45
C ASP A 52 3.47 -5.89 8.03
N GLN A 53 3.64 -5.07 6.99
CA GLN A 53 3.57 -5.51 5.61
C GLN A 53 4.94 -5.83 5.01
N VAL A 54 6.08 -5.47 5.60
CA VAL A 54 7.41 -5.78 5.01
C VAL A 54 7.56 -7.27 4.74
N LYS A 55 7.94 -7.63 3.51
CA LYS A 55 8.27 -9.00 3.12
C LYS A 55 9.68 -9.04 2.54
N GLY A 56 10.55 -9.83 3.17
CA GLY A 56 11.94 -10.00 2.73
C GLY A 56 12.72 -8.69 2.69
N GLY A 57 13.29 -8.38 1.52
CA GLY A 57 14.09 -7.15 1.30
C GLY A 57 13.29 -5.91 0.89
N ASP A 58 11.97 -6.01 0.76
CA ASP A 58 11.16 -5.04 0.00
C ASP A 58 11.14 -3.61 0.53
N GLY A 59 11.54 -3.39 1.78
CA GLY A 59 11.65 -2.07 2.42
C GLY A 59 13.05 -1.52 2.57
N LYS A 60 14.03 -2.02 1.81
CA LYS A 60 15.44 -1.64 2.01
C LYS A 60 16.06 -1.00 0.77
N PHE A 61 17.09 -0.18 1.03
CA PHE A 61 17.94 0.48 0.05
C PHE A 61 19.26 -0.26 -0.14
N SER A 62 19.61 -0.54 -1.38
CA SER A 62 20.92 -0.99 -1.84
C SER A 62 21.73 0.14 -2.47
N SER A 63 21.05 1.18 -2.98
CA SER A 63 21.63 2.36 -3.62
C SER A 63 20.69 3.57 -3.48
N LEU A 64 21.22 4.78 -3.63
CA LEU A 64 20.46 6.03 -3.55
C LEU A 64 21.05 7.12 -4.46
N ALA A 65 20.21 7.77 -5.26
CA ALA A 65 20.54 9.04 -5.89
C ALA A 65 19.75 10.15 -5.18
N LEU A 66 20.44 11.15 -4.63
CA LEU A 66 19.88 12.25 -3.85
C LEU A 66 20.12 13.58 -4.58
N TYR A 67 19.09 14.42 -4.61
CA TYR A 67 19.10 15.74 -5.22
C TYR A 67 18.45 16.76 -4.30
N ILE A 68 19.06 17.93 -4.18
CA ILE A 68 18.55 19.08 -3.42
C ILE A 68 18.49 20.27 -4.36
N PHE A 69 17.27 20.66 -4.72
CA PHE A 69 17.02 21.80 -5.58
C PHE A 69 16.61 23.01 -4.75
N ASN A 70 17.12 24.17 -5.11
CA ASN A 70 16.54 25.44 -4.69
C ASN A 70 15.13 25.56 -5.27
N LYS A 71 14.12 25.79 -4.43
CA LYS A 71 12.73 25.85 -4.86
C LYS A 71 12.43 27.09 -5.70
N GLU A 72 13.10 28.21 -5.44
CA GLU A 72 12.83 29.50 -6.08
C GLU A 72 13.34 29.54 -7.52
N ASN A 73 14.59 29.11 -7.75
CA ASN A 73 15.22 29.19 -9.06
C ASN A 73 15.42 27.83 -9.76
N GLY A 74 15.12 26.71 -9.08
CA GLY A 74 15.21 25.35 -9.64
C GLY A 74 16.64 24.81 -9.78
N VAL A 75 17.67 25.54 -9.34
CA VAL A 75 19.07 25.11 -9.42
C VAL A 75 19.32 23.95 -8.47
N CYS A 76 20.03 22.92 -8.94
CA CYS A 76 20.51 21.83 -8.11
C CYS A 76 21.69 22.34 -7.25
N GLU A 77 21.48 22.49 -5.95
CA GLU A 77 22.52 22.93 -5.01
C GLU A 77 23.41 21.77 -4.55
N TYR A 78 22.85 20.56 -4.53
CA TYR A 78 23.57 19.36 -4.11
C TYR A 78 23.02 18.13 -4.81
N SER A 79 23.93 17.24 -5.20
CA SER A 79 23.59 15.89 -5.63
C SER A 79 24.62 14.88 -5.13
N GLU A 80 24.14 13.68 -4.80
CA GLU A 80 24.97 12.56 -4.37
C GLU A 80 24.45 11.28 -5.00
N LEU A 81 25.34 10.50 -5.62
CA LEU A 81 25.03 9.19 -6.18
C LEU A 81 25.77 8.13 -5.37
N ILE A 82 25.01 7.29 -4.70
CA ILE A 82 25.48 6.20 -3.85
C ILE A 82 25.11 4.89 -4.55
N PRO A 83 26.01 4.37 -5.41
CA PRO A 83 25.71 3.17 -6.20
C PRO A 83 25.64 1.90 -5.34
N VAL A 84 26.26 1.91 -4.16
CA VAL A 84 26.24 0.82 -3.17
C VAL A 84 26.24 1.42 -1.77
N ILE A 85 25.33 0.96 -0.91
CA ILE A 85 25.28 1.32 0.51
C ILE A 85 25.96 0.22 1.34
N THR A 86 26.78 0.61 2.32
CA THR A 86 27.47 -0.31 3.24
C THR A 86 27.15 0.07 4.69
N PRO A 87 26.60 -0.84 5.52
CA PRO A 87 26.19 -2.21 5.18
C PRO A 87 25.06 -2.23 4.15
N GLN A 88 25.03 -3.28 3.32
CA GLN A 88 24.02 -3.43 2.28
C GLN A 88 22.63 -3.58 2.91
N TYR A 89 21.61 -2.97 2.30
CA TYR A 89 20.20 -3.06 2.70
C TYR A 89 19.86 -2.33 4.01
N VAL A 90 19.90 -1.00 3.98
CA VAL A 90 19.41 -0.13 5.07
C VAL A 90 17.99 0.34 4.77
N ASP A 91 17.18 0.60 5.78
CA ASP A 91 15.84 1.19 5.66
C ASP A 91 15.83 2.70 5.94
N GLU A 92 16.93 3.23 6.47
CA GLU A 92 17.16 4.63 6.73
C GLU A 92 18.57 5.07 6.31
N LEU A 93 18.68 6.26 5.75
CA LEU A 93 19.96 6.89 5.44
C LEU A 93 19.94 8.36 5.86
N THR A 94 20.93 8.76 6.66
CA THR A 94 21.06 10.15 7.11
C THR A 94 22.13 10.89 6.33
N ARG A 95 21.90 12.18 6.05
CA ARG A 95 22.87 13.11 5.46
C ARG A 95 22.82 14.46 6.14
N SER A 96 23.92 15.19 6.08
CA SER A 96 24.03 16.54 6.62
C SER A 96 24.76 17.40 5.60
N ILE A 97 24.05 18.38 5.03
CA ILE A 97 24.49 19.13 3.85
C ILE A 97 24.39 20.63 4.15
N GLN A 98 25.36 21.41 3.67
CA GLN A 98 25.25 22.88 3.66
C GLN A 98 24.41 23.30 2.46
N VAL A 99 23.50 24.23 2.63
CA VAL A 99 22.57 24.70 1.61
C VAL A 99 22.35 26.20 1.75
N SER A 100 21.83 26.83 0.70
CA SER A 100 21.40 28.23 0.80
C SER A 100 20.13 28.36 1.64
N PRO A 101 19.83 29.52 2.24
CA PRO A 101 18.73 29.69 3.21
C PRO A 101 17.31 29.72 2.58
N GLN A 102 17.17 29.44 1.29
CA GLN A 102 15.88 29.34 0.61
C GLN A 102 15.27 27.94 0.75
N ASP A 103 13.94 27.83 0.69
CA ASP A 103 13.22 26.56 0.59
C ASP A 103 13.84 25.59 -0.42
N LYS A 104 13.82 24.29 -0.10
CA LYS A 104 14.34 23.23 -0.95
C LYS A 104 13.27 22.29 -1.46
N ILE A 105 13.50 21.72 -2.63
CA ILE A 105 12.85 20.51 -3.09
C ILE A 105 13.87 19.39 -3.01
N ILE A 106 13.62 18.41 -2.14
CA ILE A 106 14.44 17.22 -2.02
C ILE A 106 13.82 16.14 -2.90
N TYR A 107 14.64 15.49 -3.71
CA TYR A 107 14.24 14.39 -4.57
C TYR A 107 15.24 13.24 -4.44
N ALA A 108 14.73 12.04 -4.22
CA ALA A 108 15.54 10.86 -3.97
C ALA A 108 15.05 9.69 -4.80
N ILE A 109 15.98 8.91 -5.37
CA ILE A 109 15.70 7.66 -6.08
C ILE A 109 16.45 6.55 -5.37
N GLY A 110 15.71 5.67 -4.68
CA GLY A 110 16.26 4.50 -4.01
C GLY A 110 16.33 3.32 -4.97
N ASN A 111 17.33 2.45 -4.80
CA ASN A 111 17.52 1.22 -5.59
C ASN A 111 17.73 1.49 -7.09
N TYR A 112 18.36 2.62 -7.41
CA TYR A 112 18.54 3.06 -8.79
C TYR A 112 19.65 2.29 -9.52
N ASN A 113 20.70 1.86 -8.82
CA ASN A 113 21.87 1.23 -9.44
C ASN A 113 21.69 -0.28 -9.53
N ASP A 114 21.13 -0.75 -10.65
CA ASP A 114 20.80 -2.15 -10.90
C ASP A 114 20.85 -2.47 -12.38
N GLU A 115 21.44 -3.61 -12.74
CA GLU A 115 21.62 -4.01 -14.15
C GLU A 115 20.31 -4.37 -14.86
N ASP A 116 19.30 -4.79 -14.09
CA ASP A 116 17.98 -5.14 -14.63
C ASP A 116 17.16 -3.88 -15.00
N LYS A 117 17.56 -2.69 -14.54
CA LYS A 117 16.87 -1.41 -14.77
C LYS A 117 17.43 -0.67 -15.97
N VAL A 118 16.54 -0.25 -16.87
CA VAL A 118 16.86 0.61 -18.01
C VAL A 118 16.17 1.95 -17.84
N TYR A 119 16.96 3.00 -17.85
CA TYR A 119 16.48 4.37 -17.74
C TYR A 119 16.47 5.04 -19.12
N SER A 120 15.45 5.87 -19.40
CA SER A 120 15.46 6.74 -20.58
C SER A 120 16.58 7.78 -20.57
N MET A 121 17.13 8.07 -19.38
CA MET A 121 18.34 8.85 -19.18
C MET A 121 19.06 8.39 -17.92
N ILE A 122 20.38 8.46 -17.94
CA ILE A 122 21.21 8.11 -16.77
C ILE A 122 20.97 9.17 -15.68
N PRO A 123 20.58 8.78 -14.45
CA PRO A 123 20.61 9.69 -13.31
C PRO A 123 22.05 10.15 -13.05
N ASP A 124 22.28 11.45 -13.05
CA ASP A 124 23.57 12.07 -12.68
C ASP A 124 23.32 13.42 -12.01
N GLY A 125 24.36 14.05 -11.46
CA GLY A 125 24.24 15.30 -10.70
C GLY A 125 23.85 16.54 -11.51
N SER A 126 23.86 16.46 -12.84
CA SER A 126 23.50 17.58 -13.73
C SER A 126 22.00 17.65 -14.05
N LYS A 127 21.22 16.64 -13.63
CA LYS A 127 19.82 16.54 -14.04
C LYS A 127 18.93 17.53 -13.30
N LEU A 128 18.07 18.19 -14.08
CA LEU A 128 17.00 19.05 -13.57
C LEU A 128 15.82 18.20 -13.08
N LEU A 129 15.12 18.67 -12.06
CA LEU A 129 13.95 17.99 -11.48
C LEU A 129 12.89 17.57 -12.53
N PRO A 130 12.46 18.42 -13.49
CA PRO A 130 11.46 18.02 -14.47
C PRO A 130 11.93 16.85 -15.37
N LYS A 131 13.24 16.72 -15.60
CA LYS A 131 13.79 15.56 -16.31
C LYS A 131 13.69 14.34 -15.41
N LEU A 132 14.13 14.40 -14.16
CA LEU A 132 14.06 13.27 -13.23
C LEU A 132 12.63 12.74 -13.05
N GLU A 133 11.62 13.60 -13.02
CA GLU A 133 10.21 13.21 -12.89
C GLU A 133 9.65 12.56 -14.17
N THR A 134 10.04 13.07 -15.34
CA THR A 134 9.61 12.51 -16.64
C THR A 134 10.42 11.30 -17.10
N MET A 135 11.42 10.88 -16.32
CA MET A 135 12.21 9.69 -16.60
C MET A 135 11.35 8.44 -16.65
N THR A 136 11.50 7.63 -17.70
CA THR A 136 10.90 6.30 -17.75
C THR A 136 11.93 5.26 -17.34
N ILE A 137 11.49 4.26 -16.59
CA ILE A 137 12.30 3.15 -16.12
C ILE A 137 11.61 1.85 -16.48
N SER A 138 12.33 0.97 -17.19
CA SER A 138 11.89 -0.39 -17.49
C SER A 138 12.71 -1.40 -16.71
N ASN A 139 12.10 -2.52 -16.31
CA ASN A 139 12.75 -3.61 -15.60
C ASN A 139 12.72 -4.88 -16.45
N LYS A 140 13.91 -5.31 -16.93
CA LYS A 140 14.03 -6.35 -17.96
C LYS A 140 13.76 -7.76 -17.47
N ASN A 141 14.13 -8.06 -16.23
CA ASN A 141 14.19 -9.43 -15.71
C ASN A 141 13.21 -9.64 -14.54
N GLY A 142 12.10 -8.91 -14.54
CA GLY A 142 11.11 -8.95 -13.47
C GLY A 142 11.64 -8.37 -12.15
N PHE A 143 10.95 -8.69 -11.06
CA PHE A 143 11.15 -8.01 -9.77
C PHE A 143 11.80 -8.90 -8.73
N LYS A 144 12.69 -8.31 -7.93
CA LYS A 144 13.31 -8.91 -6.74
C LYS A 144 12.95 -8.06 -5.54
N ASP A 145 12.57 -8.69 -4.44
CA ASP A 145 12.21 -8.01 -3.19
C ASP A 145 13.38 -7.18 -2.65
N THR A 146 14.62 -7.57 -2.89
CA THR A 146 15.81 -6.82 -2.44
C THR A 146 16.16 -5.57 -3.25
N ASN A 147 15.46 -5.28 -4.36
CA ASN A 147 15.86 -4.17 -5.23
C ASN A 147 14.71 -3.43 -5.94
N LEU A 148 13.62 -3.20 -5.20
CA LEU A 148 12.46 -2.48 -5.70
C LEU A 148 12.76 -0.97 -5.82
N LEU A 149 12.48 -0.38 -6.98
CA LEU A 149 12.70 1.04 -7.21
C LEU A 149 11.79 1.89 -6.33
N MET A 150 12.33 2.95 -5.74
CA MET A 150 11.60 3.86 -4.85
C MET A 150 11.90 5.31 -5.19
N VAL A 151 10.93 6.19 -4.97
CA VAL A 151 11.12 7.64 -5.12
C VAL A 151 10.56 8.37 -3.92
N GLY A 152 11.29 9.38 -3.46
CA GLY A 152 10.83 10.32 -2.44
C GLY A 152 10.94 11.74 -2.96
N LYS A 153 9.95 12.58 -2.64
CA LYS A 153 9.97 14.01 -2.92
C LYS A 153 9.34 14.76 -1.77
N GLN A 154 10.00 15.81 -1.29
CA GLN A 154 9.47 16.66 -0.24
C GLN A 154 9.93 18.11 -0.45
N VAL A 155 9.02 19.06 -0.22
CA VAL A 155 9.40 20.47 -0.07
C VAL A 155 9.78 20.69 1.39
N VAL A 156 10.96 21.26 1.62
CA VAL A 156 11.51 21.54 2.94
C VAL A 156 11.67 23.06 3.08
N GLN A 157 11.03 23.63 4.09
CA GLN A 157 11.23 25.03 4.46
C GLN A 157 12.57 25.17 5.17
N ILE A 158 13.35 26.20 4.82
CA ILE A 158 14.65 26.48 5.46
C ILE A 158 14.49 27.71 6.35
N ASP A 159 14.14 27.45 7.59
CA ASP A 159 13.83 28.43 8.62
C ASP A 159 14.88 28.36 9.75
N GLY A 160 16.06 28.89 9.46
CA GLY A 160 17.16 29.03 10.43
C GLY A 160 18.50 28.47 9.96
N LEU A 161 19.44 28.35 10.89
CA LEU A 161 20.80 27.84 10.62
C LEU A 161 20.86 26.31 10.50
N VAL A 162 19.90 25.60 11.10
CA VAL A 162 19.81 24.14 11.07
C VAL A 162 18.37 23.73 10.87
N THR A 163 18.12 22.89 9.87
CA THR A 163 16.81 22.31 9.56
C THR A 163 16.94 20.79 9.52
N ASP A 164 16.02 20.08 10.18
CA ASP A 164 15.90 18.63 10.09
C ASP A 164 14.69 18.27 9.22
N ALA A 165 14.86 17.33 8.28
CA ALA A 165 13.77 16.84 7.44
C ALA A 165 13.84 15.34 7.21
N THR A 166 12.67 14.70 7.16
CA THR A 166 12.54 13.29 6.78
C THR A 166 11.86 13.18 5.43
N ILE A 167 12.47 12.44 4.52
CA ILE A 167 12.01 12.24 3.15
C ILE A 167 11.38 10.84 3.06
N PRO A 168 10.05 10.76 2.94
CA PRO A 168 9.38 9.48 2.78
C PRO A 168 9.64 8.92 1.38
N MET A 169 9.98 7.63 1.31
CA MET A 169 10.19 6.93 0.05
C MET A 169 8.97 6.07 -0.29
N GLU A 170 8.43 6.25 -1.50
CA GLU A 170 7.36 5.42 -2.07
C GLU A 170 7.94 4.37 -3.00
N ARG A 171 7.55 3.11 -2.82
CA ARG A 171 7.84 2.06 -3.81
C ARG A 171 7.06 2.34 -5.08
N LEU A 172 7.73 2.26 -6.23
CA LEU A 172 7.05 2.45 -7.52
C LEU A 172 6.23 1.23 -7.95
N VAL A 173 6.36 0.11 -7.24
CA VAL A 173 5.63 -1.14 -7.48
C VAL A 173 4.41 -1.31 -6.57
N ALA A 174 3.46 -2.12 -7.02
CA ALA A 174 2.47 -2.80 -6.20
C ALA A 174 3.00 -4.19 -5.79
N ARG A 175 2.58 -4.71 -4.63
CA ARG A 175 2.77 -6.12 -4.25
C ARG A 175 1.44 -6.86 -4.27
N LEU A 176 1.44 -8.08 -4.79
CA LEU A 176 0.30 -8.99 -4.77
C LEU A 176 0.64 -10.17 -3.88
N ASP A 177 -0.03 -10.33 -2.75
CA ASP A 177 0.12 -11.48 -1.86
C ASP A 177 -1.05 -12.44 -2.10
N VAL A 178 -0.79 -13.58 -2.74
CA VAL A 178 -1.81 -14.55 -3.13
C VAL A 178 -1.90 -15.68 -2.12
N TYR A 179 -3.09 -15.93 -1.60
CA TYR A 179 -3.40 -17.03 -0.67
C TYR A 179 -4.39 -17.97 -1.35
N MET A 180 -3.99 -19.22 -1.57
CA MET A 180 -4.77 -20.21 -2.29
C MET A 180 -5.53 -21.13 -1.36
N PHE A 181 -6.83 -21.30 -1.63
CA PHE A 181 -7.70 -22.24 -0.92
C PHE A 181 -8.61 -22.99 -1.90
N LYS A 182 -9.13 -24.15 -1.48
CA LYS A 182 -10.28 -24.79 -2.11
C LYS A 182 -11.55 -24.45 -1.34
N SER A 183 -12.70 -24.40 -2.02
CA SER A 183 -13.97 -24.17 -1.37
C SER A 183 -14.43 -25.41 -0.58
N ARG A 184 -15.42 -25.23 0.32
CA ARG A 184 -16.06 -26.33 1.05
C ARG A 184 -16.73 -27.36 0.13
N ARG A 185 -17.08 -26.97 -1.11
CA ARG A 185 -17.65 -27.90 -2.10
C ARG A 185 -16.62 -28.92 -2.58
N LEU A 186 -15.35 -28.55 -2.57
CA LEU A 186 -14.22 -29.41 -2.92
C LEU A 186 -13.55 -30.05 -1.69
N GLU A 187 -14.19 -30.01 -0.52
CA GLU A 187 -13.59 -30.51 0.73
C GLU A 187 -13.14 -31.97 0.63
N ASN A 188 -13.92 -32.79 -0.10
CA ASN A 188 -13.62 -34.21 -0.35
C ASN A 188 -12.74 -34.49 -1.58
N ASN A 189 -12.44 -33.47 -2.39
CA ASN A 189 -11.57 -33.61 -3.56
C ASN A 189 -10.11 -33.34 -3.20
N THR A 190 -9.18 -34.02 -3.86
CA THR A 190 -7.76 -33.69 -3.79
C THR A 190 -7.47 -32.60 -4.82
N VAL A 191 -7.11 -31.42 -4.34
CA VAL A 191 -6.79 -30.26 -5.19
C VAL A 191 -5.31 -29.95 -5.08
N ILE A 192 -4.57 -30.14 -6.17
CA ILE A 192 -3.11 -29.95 -6.24
C ILE A 192 -2.81 -28.72 -7.10
N LEU A 193 -2.36 -27.64 -6.46
CA LEU A 193 -1.88 -26.44 -7.14
C LEU A 193 -0.60 -26.76 -7.93
N LYS A 194 -0.55 -26.35 -9.20
CA LYS A 194 0.61 -26.54 -10.08
C LYS A 194 1.33 -25.25 -10.36
N SER A 195 0.59 -24.17 -10.60
CA SER A 195 1.19 -22.88 -10.86
C SER A 195 0.25 -21.71 -10.57
N ILE A 196 0.88 -20.57 -10.31
CA ILE A 196 0.26 -19.25 -10.25
C ILE A 196 1.04 -18.38 -11.25
N GLU A 197 0.34 -17.79 -12.21
CA GLU A 197 0.92 -16.88 -13.20
C GLU A 197 0.29 -15.50 -13.05
N LEU A 198 1.12 -14.46 -12.88
CA LEU A 198 0.70 -13.09 -13.06
C LEU A 198 0.86 -12.73 -14.53
N VAL A 199 -0.27 -12.61 -15.24
CA VAL A 199 -0.31 -12.21 -16.65
C VAL A 199 -0.44 -10.70 -16.75
N ASN A 200 0.20 -10.11 -17.76
CA ASN A 200 0.28 -8.66 -17.97
C ASN A 200 0.91 -7.93 -16.76
N GLN A 201 1.97 -8.49 -16.17
CA GLN A 201 2.81 -7.78 -15.20
C GLN A 201 3.44 -6.57 -15.87
N ILE A 202 3.19 -5.36 -15.34
CA ILE A 202 3.72 -4.12 -15.91
C ILE A 202 5.19 -3.97 -15.52
N THR A 203 6.06 -3.74 -16.51
CA THR A 203 7.52 -3.69 -16.34
C THR A 203 8.13 -2.33 -16.56
N ASN A 204 7.35 -1.30 -16.93
CA ASN A 204 7.81 0.08 -17.02
C ASN A 204 7.01 1.09 -16.16
N THR A 205 7.68 2.14 -15.71
CA THR A 205 7.12 3.20 -14.84
C THR A 205 7.78 4.56 -15.09
N ARG A 206 7.20 5.62 -14.52
CA ARG A 206 7.83 6.95 -14.42
C ARG A 206 8.51 7.14 -13.07
N GLY A 207 9.56 7.96 -13.05
CA GLY A 207 10.24 8.38 -11.82
C GLY A 207 9.41 9.35 -10.97
N GLU A 208 8.40 10.00 -11.52
CA GLU A 208 7.61 11.01 -10.81
C GLU A 208 6.99 10.53 -9.48
N TYR A 209 7.17 11.34 -8.43
CA TYR A 209 6.56 11.13 -7.11
C TYR A 209 5.05 11.40 -7.17
N GLN A 210 4.28 10.56 -6.48
CA GLN A 210 2.83 10.41 -6.54
C GLN A 210 2.18 10.38 -7.96
N ASN A 211 2.90 9.88 -8.97
CA ASN A 211 2.38 9.75 -10.33
C ASN A 211 1.21 8.77 -10.46
N THR A 212 0.21 9.17 -11.25
CA THR A 212 -1.00 8.41 -11.57
C THR A 212 -1.10 8.06 -13.06
N ILE A 213 -0.06 8.32 -13.85
CA ILE A 213 -0.04 8.15 -15.30
C ILE A 213 0.87 6.99 -15.69
N MET A 214 0.41 6.09 -16.56
CA MET A 214 1.25 5.01 -17.07
C MET A 214 2.21 5.50 -18.17
N VAL A 215 3.33 4.80 -18.35
CA VAL A 215 4.21 5.02 -19.50
C VAL A 215 3.51 4.52 -20.77
N SER A 216 3.72 5.22 -21.89
CA SER A 216 3.24 4.81 -23.19
C SER A 216 4.42 4.65 -24.17
N PRO A 217 4.58 3.50 -24.84
CA PRO A 217 3.76 2.29 -24.70
C PRO A 217 3.95 1.60 -23.33
N VAL A 218 2.93 0.86 -22.89
CA VAL A 218 3.03 0.04 -21.68
C VAL A 218 3.78 -1.24 -22.01
N GLU A 219 4.80 -1.57 -21.22
CA GLU A 219 5.56 -2.81 -21.35
C GLU A 219 5.02 -3.84 -20.35
N THR A 220 4.76 -5.05 -20.84
CA THR A 220 4.22 -6.14 -20.04
C THR A 220 5.00 -7.44 -20.22
N GLN A 221 4.94 -8.30 -19.21
CA GLN A 221 5.41 -9.68 -19.29
C GLN A 221 4.51 -10.60 -18.45
N ASN A 222 4.73 -11.90 -18.55
CA ASN A 222 4.09 -12.88 -17.66
C ASN A 222 5.11 -13.41 -16.65
N ASP A 223 4.70 -13.51 -15.39
CA ASP A 223 5.50 -14.07 -14.31
C ASP A 223 4.86 -15.37 -13.82
N LEU A 224 5.42 -16.52 -14.23
CA LEU A 224 4.95 -17.87 -13.90
C LEU A 224 5.71 -18.44 -12.71
N ARG A 225 4.98 -18.82 -11.64
CA ARG A 225 5.50 -19.53 -10.47
C ARG A 225 4.99 -20.96 -10.47
N THR A 226 5.89 -21.93 -10.57
CA THR A 226 5.58 -23.36 -10.48
C THR A 226 5.66 -23.84 -9.04
N ILE A 227 4.63 -24.53 -8.57
CA ILE A 227 4.50 -24.99 -7.19
C ILE A 227 4.72 -26.50 -7.12
N SER A 228 5.82 -26.92 -6.50
CA SER A 228 6.24 -28.32 -6.42
C SER A 228 6.18 -28.92 -5.01
N SER A 229 5.93 -28.10 -3.98
CA SER A 229 5.83 -28.54 -2.58
C SER A 229 4.72 -27.79 -1.84
N ASN A 230 4.18 -28.39 -0.78
CA ASN A 230 3.07 -27.84 0.02
C ASN A 230 1.88 -27.35 -0.84
N ASN A 231 1.59 -28.08 -1.92
CA ASN A 231 0.72 -27.63 -2.99
C ASN A 231 -0.67 -28.27 -2.96
N VAL A 232 -0.97 -29.10 -1.96
CA VAL A 232 -2.31 -29.61 -1.73
C VAL A 232 -3.11 -28.55 -1.00
N LEU A 233 -4.19 -28.07 -1.62
CA LEU A 233 -4.98 -26.95 -1.08
C LEU A 233 -5.92 -27.43 0.03
N GLY A 234 -5.86 -26.73 1.16
CA GLY A 234 -6.83 -26.85 2.24
C GLY A 234 -8.08 -26.00 1.99
N VAL A 235 -9.16 -26.33 2.71
CA VAL A 235 -10.32 -25.43 2.78
C VAL A 235 -9.93 -24.15 3.51
N MET A 236 -10.53 -23.03 3.12
CA MET A 236 -10.31 -21.75 3.81
C MET A 236 -10.73 -21.86 5.27
N SER A 237 -9.83 -21.50 6.19
CA SER A 237 -10.10 -21.45 7.62
C SER A 237 -11.05 -20.29 7.94
N ASP A 238 -11.93 -20.49 8.92
CA ASP A 238 -12.73 -19.41 9.50
C ASP A 238 -11.84 -18.45 10.32
N ASP A 239 -10.68 -18.92 10.78
CA ASP A 239 -9.64 -18.09 11.39
C ASP A 239 -8.75 -17.46 10.32
N MET A 240 -8.80 -16.13 10.24
CA MET A 240 -8.05 -15.31 9.30
C MET A 240 -6.69 -14.85 9.83
N SER A 241 -6.32 -15.21 11.07
CA SER A 241 -5.06 -14.82 11.71
C SER A 241 -3.82 -15.26 10.91
N GLY A 242 -3.94 -16.36 10.16
CA GLY A 242 -2.89 -16.88 9.30
C GLY A 242 -2.68 -16.12 7.99
N ILE A 243 -3.54 -15.14 7.64
CA ILE A 243 -3.42 -14.34 6.41
C ILE A 243 -2.47 -13.16 6.64
N ILE A 244 -1.19 -13.50 6.80
CA ILE A 244 -0.07 -12.57 6.96
C ILE A 244 0.93 -12.73 5.80
N PRO A 245 1.70 -11.70 5.43
CA PRO A 245 2.57 -11.73 4.25
C PRO A 245 3.52 -12.95 4.16
N ALA A 246 4.00 -13.43 5.32
CA ALA A 246 4.87 -14.60 5.42
C ALA A 246 4.21 -15.92 4.96
N ASN A 247 2.87 -16.01 5.03
CA ASN A 247 2.10 -17.20 4.72
C ASN A 247 1.43 -17.12 3.33
N ALA A 248 1.68 -16.08 2.55
CA ALA A 248 1.20 -16.02 1.17
C ALA A 248 1.75 -17.21 0.38
N THR A 249 0.90 -17.87 -0.39
CA THR A 249 1.28 -18.98 -1.27
C THR A 249 2.34 -18.52 -2.26
N GLU A 250 2.13 -17.35 -2.86
CA GLU A 250 3.12 -16.65 -3.68
C GLU A 250 2.94 -15.14 -3.54
N SER A 251 4.02 -14.40 -3.81
CA SER A 251 3.97 -12.94 -3.92
C SER A 251 4.56 -12.46 -5.24
N PHE A 252 3.89 -11.50 -5.85
CA PHE A 252 4.32 -10.86 -7.08
C PHE A 252 4.50 -9.36 -6.88
N TYR A 253 5.28 -8.75 -7.76
CA TYR A 253 5.37 -7.30 -7.87
C TYR A 253 5.00 -6.88 -9.29
N SER A 254 4.50 -5.67 -9.45
CA SER A 254 4.23 -5.07 -10.75
C SER A 254 4.37 -3.56 -10.60
N TYR A 255 4.83 -2.86 -11.64
CA TYR A 255 4.54 -1.43 -11.70
C TYR A 255 3.04 -1.18 -11.85
N GLN A 256 2.64 0.07 -11.68
CA GLN A 256 1.23 0.42 -11.64
C GLN A 256 0.49 0.10 -12.95
N ASN A 257 -0.75 -0.35 -12.81
CA ASN A 257 -1.74 -0.38 -13.89
C ASN A 257 -2.88 0.56 -13.51
N ILE A 258 -3.23 1.51 -14.38
CA ILE A 258 -4.36 2.42 -14.16
C ILE A 258 -5.35 2.18 -15.29
N ALA A 259 -6.48 1.56 -14.96
CA ALA A 259 -7.49 1.20 -15.95
C ALA A 259 -8.10 2.45 -16.57
N ALA A 260 -8.14 2.49 -17.91
CA ALA A 260 -8.70 3.62 -18.66
C ALA A 260 -10.23 3.55 -18.79
N SER A 261 -10.83 2.38 -18.57
CA SER A 261 -12.27 2.17 -18.66
C SER A 261 -12.75 1.16 -17.62
N ALA A 262 -14.06 0.97 -17.56
CA ALA A 262 -14.70 -0.05 -16.72
C ALA A 262 -14.56 -1.48 -17.27
N ASP A 263 -13.98 -1.64 -18.46
CA ASP A 263 -13.71 -2.93 -19.11
C ASP A 263 -12.21 -3.23 -19.09
N PRO A 264 -11.80 -4.50 -18.92
CA PRO A 264 -10.39 -4.84 -18.88
C PRO A 264 -9.76 -4.79 -20.28
N ASP A 265 -8.69 -4.03 -20.44
CA ASP A 265 -7.81 -4.15 -21.61
C ASP A 265 -7.07 -5.49 -21.56
N PRO A 266 -7.26 -6.39 -22.55
CA PRO A 266 -6.64 -7.72 -22.54
C PRO A 266 -5.11 -7.70 -22.62
N ASN A 267 -4.50 -6.62 -23.11
CA ASN A 267 -3.05 -6.52 -23.31
C ASN A 267 -2.31 -5.92 -22.12
N VAL A 268 -3.02 -5.18 -21.26
CA VAL A 268 -2.40 -4.42 -20.17
C VAL A 268 -2.98 -4.78 -18.81
N THR A 269 -4.26 -5.14 -18.73
CA THR A 269 -4.90 -5.40 -17.42
C THR A 269 -4.31 -6.63 -16.76
N PRO A 270 -3.71 -6.51 -15.56
CA PRO A 270 -3.12 -7.65 -14.87
C PRO A 270 -4.17 -8.61 -14.33
N TYR A 271 -3.91 -9.91 -14.45
CA TYR A 271 -4.78 -10.96 -13.91
C TYR A 271 -3.97 -12.17 -13.48
N LEU A 272 -4.57 -12.98 -12.61
CA LEU A 272 -4.00 -14.26 -12.19
C LEU A 272 -4.52 -15.39 -13.08
N LEU A 273 -3.61 -16.27 -13.48
CA LEU A 273 -3.92 -17.52 -14.15
C LEU A 273 -3.39 -18.68 -13.30
N ILE A 274 -4.30 -19.48 -12.76
CA ILE A 274 -4.01 -20.57 -11.82
C ILE A 274 -4.16 -21.89 -12.54
N THR A 275 -3.17 -22.79 -12.41
CA THR A 275 -3.29 -24.17 -12.86
C THR A 275 -3.33 -25.10 -11.66
N ALA A 276 -4.35 -25.96 -11.57
CA ALA A 276 -4.50 -26.92 -10.49
C ALA A 276 -5.12 -28.22 -11.00
N ASP A 277 -4.71 -29.34 -10.42
CA ASP A 277 -5.34 -30.65 -10.68
C ASP A 277 -6.40 -30.92 -9.62
N ILE A 278 -7.62 -31.28 -10.03
CA ILE A 278 -8.70 -31.77 -9.16
C ILE A 278 -8.88 -33.25 -9.45
N ASP A 279 -8.57 -34.10 -8.46
CA ASP A 279 -8.63 -35.56 -8.56
C ASP A 279 -7.91 -36.12 -9.81
N GLY A 280 -6.79 -35.49 -10.18
CA GLY A 280 -5.95 -35.89 -11.31
C GLY A 280 -6.32 -35.26 -12.67
N VAL A 281 -7.38 -34.44 -12.74
CA VAL A 281 -7.75 -33.69 -13.96
C VAL A 281 -7.24 -32.26 -13.84
N SER A 282 -6.51 -31.78 -14.86
CA SER A 282 -5.93 -30.44 -14.83
C SER A 282 -6.91 -29.37 -15.30
N HIS A 283 -6.99 -28.28 -14.53
CA HIS A 283 -7.86 -27.12 -14.79
C HIS A 283 -7.06 -25.82 -14.78
N ARG A 284 -7.52 -24.84 -15.56
CA ARG A 284 -6.94 -23.49 -15.62
C ARG A 284 -8.00 -22.44 -15.30
N TYR A 285 -7.68 -21.57 -14.36
CA TYR A 285 -8.61 -20.57 -13.83
C TYR A 285 -8.06 -19.17 -14.02
N LYS A 286 -8.88 -18.25 -14.52
CA LYS A 286 -8.53 -16.84 -14.72
C LYS A 286 -9.31 -15.98 -13.73
N GLY A 287 -8.63 -15.01 -13.11
CA GLY A 287 -9.30 -13.99 -12.29
C GLY A 287 -8.57 -12.65 -12.33
N TYR A 288 -9.32 -11.58 -12.57
CA TYR A 288 -8.80 -10.22 -12.50
C TYR A 288 -8.64 -9.77 -11.04
N ILE A 289 -7.50 -9.16 -10.73
CA ILE A 289 -7.10 -8.89 -9.34
C ILE A 289 -8.09 -7.97 -8.63
N THR A 290 -8.58 -6.94 -9.32
CA THR A 290 -9.49 -5.91 -8.77
C THR A 290 -10.85 -5.91 -9.47
N ASP A 291 -11.49 -7.07 -9.58
CA ASP A 291 -12.81 -7.27 -10.21
C ASP A 291 -13.83 -7.96 -9.29
N ASN A 292 -13.75 -7.66 -7.98
CA ASN A 292 -14.52 -8.39 -6.96
C ASN A 292 -15.60 -7.51 -6.31
N GLY A 293 -16.39 -6.83 -7.14
CA GLY A 293 -17.43 -5.88 -6.70
C GLY A 293 -16.91 -4.49 -6.34
N GLN A 294 -15.66 -4.19 -6.68
CA GLN A 294 -15.08 -2.85 -6.52
C GLN A 294 -15.61 -1.92 -7.63
N THR A 295 -16.16 -0.77 -7.25
CA THR A 295 -16.59 0.28 -8.19
C THR A 295 -15.50 1.32 -8.45
N THR A 296 -14.48 1.38 -7.58
CA THR A 296 -13.36 2.31 -7.65
C THR A 296 -12.07 1.52 -7.85
N ASP A 297 -11.17 2.03 -8.69
CA ASP A 297 -9.89 1.39 -9.03
C ASP A 297 -10.02 -0.04 -9.58
N LYS A 298 -11.19 -0.35 -10.16
CA LYS A 298 -11.44 -1.63 -10.83
C LYS A 298 -10.35 -1.85 -11.89
N TYR A 299 -9.86 -3.08 -11.99
CA TYR A 299 -8.75 -3.48 -12.88
C TYR A 299 -7.42 -2.74 -12.65
N SER A 300 -7.30 -1.87 -11.66
CA SER A 300 -6.09 -1.06 -11.43
C SER A 300 -5.21 -1.66 -10.32
N LEU A 301 -3.90 -1.50 -10.48
CA LEU A 301 -2.86 -1.75 -9.49
C LEU A 301 -2.13 -0.44 -9.20
N LYS A 302 -2.23 0.08 -7.99
CA LYS A 302 -1.55 1.29 -7.56
C LYS A 302 -0.18 0.94 -7.01
N ARG A 303 0.82 1.76 -7.33
CA ARG A 303 2.13 1.69 -6.69
C ARG A 303 2.03 1.89 -5.17
N ASN A 304 3.08 1.51 -4.46
CA ASN A 304 3.18 1.58 -3.01
C ASN A 304 1.96 1.00 -2.27
N THR A 305 1.37 -0.05 -2.84
CA THR A 305 0.15 -0.70 -2.35
C THR A 305 0.33 -2.20 -2.30
N VAL A 306 -0.14 -2.82 -1.22
CA VAL A 306 -0.20 -4.28 -1.07
C VAL A 306 -1.62 -4.75 -1.35
N TYR A 307 -1.77 -5.68 -2.27
CA TYR A 307 -3.02 -6.36 -2.59
C TYR A 307 -2.99 -7.74 -1.97
N ARG A 308 -3.74 -7.91 -0.88
CA ARG A 308 -3.98 -9.22 -0.27
C ARG A 308 -5.10 -9.92 -1.03
N ILE A 309 -4.77 -11.00 -1.73
CA ILE A 309 -5.66 -11.71 -2.63
C ILE A 309 -5.95 -13.09 -2.05
N ILE A 310 -7.18 -13.30 -1.61
CA ILE A 310 -7.68 -14.63 -1.26
C ILE A 310 -8.27 -15.23 -2.54
N ALA A 311 -7.64 -16.27 -3.04
CA ALA A 311 -8.03 -16.96 -4.25
C ALA A 311 -8.61 -18.34 -3.89
N MET A 312 -9.87 -18.54 -4.25
CA MET A 312 -10.61 -19.76 -3.93
C MET A 312 -11.06 -20.47 -5.20
N LEU A 313 -10.73 -21.76 -5.30
CA LEU A 313 -11.24 -22.65 -6.34
C LEU A 313 -12.58 -23.24 -5.87
N ASP A 314 -13.67 -22.97 -6.60
CA ASP A 314 -15.03 -23.39 -6.17
C ASP A 314 -15.65 -24.50 -7.02
N ASN A 315 -15.40 -24.54 -8.33
CA ASN A 315 -16.04 -25.49 -9.25
C ASN A 315 -15.08 -25.87 -10.41
N PRO A 316 -15.04 -27.13 -10.90
CA PRO A 316 -14.35 -27.52 -12.13
C PRO A 316 -14.69 -26.71 -13.40
N ASP A 317 -15.76 -25.91 -13.39
CA ASP A 317 -16.16 -25.01 -14.49
C ASP A 317 -15.23 -23.78 -14.67
N ASN A 318 -13.97 -23.85 -14.22
CA ASN A 318 -12.95 -22.81 -14.30
C ASN A 318 -13.26 -21.49 -13.57
N LEU A 319 -14.16 -21.50 -12.57
CA LEU A 319 -14.47 -20.30 -11.79
C LEU A 319 -13.43 -20.05 -10.70
N LEU A 320 -12.67 -18.96 -10.83
CA LEU A 320 -11.81 -18.42 -9.77
C LEU A 320 -12.56 -17.33 -9.01
N ILE A 321 -12.75 -17.51 -7.71
CA ILE A 321 -13.24 -16.44 -6.85
C ILE A 321 -12.03 -15.74 -6.24
N LEU A 322 -11.87 -14.47 -6.55
CA LEU A 322 -10.89 -13.62 -5.90
C LEU A 322 -11.59 -12.75 -4.86
N LYS A 323 -10.95 -12.56 -3.71
CA LYS A 323 -11.34 -11.55 -2.73
C LYS A 323 -10.11 -10.72 -2.41
N THR A 324 -10.11 -9.49 -2.89
CA THR A 324 -8.93 -8.62 -2.84
C THR A 324 -9.12 -7.51 -1.82
N THR A 325 -8.18 -7.41 -0.89
CA THR A 325 -8.09 -6.33 0.08
C THR A 325 -6.86 -5.48 -0.21
N THR A 326 -7.10 -4.21 -0.52
CA THR A 326 -6.05 -3.22 -0.75
C THR A 326 -5.57 -2.65 0.58
N LEU A 327 -4.26 -2.67 0.82
CA LEU A 327 -3.60 -2.17 2.02
C LEU A 327 -2.51 -1.16 1.62
N PRO A 328 -2.37 -0.02 2.33
CA PRO A 328 -1.25 0.88 2.11
C PRO A 328 0.06 0.17 2.47
N TRP A 329 1.09 0.33 1.64
CA TRP A 329 2.39 -0.31 1.89
C TRP A 329 3.27 0.53 2.81
N THR A 330 3.23 1.85 2.65
CA THR A 330 3.71 2.77 3.70
C THR A 330 2.50 3.20 4.50
N LYS A 331 2.37 2.73 5.74
CA LYS A 331 1.46 3.39 6.70
C LYS A 331 2.00 4.81 6.87
N SER A 332 1.18 5.86 6.78
CA SER A 332 1.65 7.17 7.25
C SER A 332 2.20 7.00 8.66
N SER A 333 3.15 7.85 9.07
CA SER A 333 3.48 7.99 10.49
C SER A 333 2.18 8.35 11.22
N SER A 334 1.44 7.33 11.64
CA SER A 334 0.64 7.41 12.84
C SER A 334 1.61 7.92 13.90
N GLN A 335 1.15 8.80 14.76
CA GLN A 335 1.89 9.20 15.94
C GLN A 335 2.04 7.95 16.84
N ILE A 336 2.86 6.97 16.44
CA ILE A 336 3.01 5.72 17.18
C ILE A 336 3.81 6.04 18.42
N GLY A 337 3.15 5.71 19.53
CA GLY A 337 3.28 6.30 20.86
C GLY A 337 1.89 6.61 21.44
N HIS A 338 0.89 6.95 20.60
CA HIS A 338 -0.48 7.21 21.03
C HIS A 338 -1.36 5.96 20.89
N VAL A 339 -1.84 5.46 22.02
CA VAL A 339 -2.94 4.48 22.12
C VAL A 339 -4.23 5.15 21.67
N VAL A 340 -5.11 4.44 20.95
CA VAL A 340 -6.48 4.94 20.69
C VAL A 340 -7.19 5.08 22.03
N ASN A 341 -7.54 6.31 22.41
CA ASN A 341 -8.23 6.60 23.65
C ASN A 341 -9.75 6.65 23.41
N GLU A 342 -10.53 6.50 24.48
CA GLU A 342 -12.00 6.55 24.41
C GLU A 342 -12.55 7.89 23.89
N GLY A 343 -11.75 8.97 23.91
CA GLY A 343 -12.11 10.27 23.32
C GLY A 343 -11.81 10.41 21.83
N ASP A 344 -11.07 9.46 21.24
CA ASP A 344 -10.63 9.51 19.84
C ASP A 344 -11.67 8.92 18.88
N TYR A 345 -12.75 8.35 19.40
CA TYR A 345 -13.83 7.81 18.59
C TYR A 345 -15.20 8.09 19.21
N SER A 346 -16.23 8.02 18.36
CA SER A 346 -17.62 8.05 18.78
C SER A 346 -18.39 6.95 18.07
N PHE A 347 -19.29 6.29 18.80
CA PHE A 347 -20.17 5.26 18.29
C PHE A 347 -21.59 5.49 18.83
N SER A 348 -22.60 5.44 17.96
CA SER A 348 -24.00 5.65 18.35
C SER A 348 -24.97 4.90 17.44
N ALA A 349 -26.14 4.53 17.98
CA ALA A 349 -27.24 4.00 17.19
C ALA A 349 -27.90 5.13 16.36
N ASN A 350 -28.20 4.83 15.10
CA ASN A 350 -28.82 5.75 14.14
C ASN A 350 -30.33 5.46 13.95
N ASN A 351 -30.82 4.30 14.39
CA ASN A 351 -32.23 3.91 14.30
C ASN A 351 -32.65 2.99 15.47
N THR A 352 -33.94 2.63 15.49
CA THR A 352 -34.55 1.79 16.53
C THR A 352 -33.92 0.39 16.57
N GLU A 353 -33.70 -0.23 15.42
CA GLU A 353 -33.08 -1.56 15.29
C GLU A 353 -31.68 -1.60 15.90
N ALA A 354 -30.90 -0.53 15.73
CA ALA A 354 -29.59 -0.39 16.37
C ALA A 354 -29.69 -0.14 17.88
N ALA A 355 -30.67 0.65 18.32
CA ALA A 355 -30.88 0.93 19.74
C ALA A 355 -31.33 -0.32 20.52
N THR A 356 -32.17 -1.16 19.92
CA THR A 356 -32.67 -2.41 20.53
C THR A 356 -31.81 -3.63 20.22
N GLY A 357 -30.95 -3.55 19.20
CA GLY A 357 -30.20 -4.69 18.66
C GLY A 357 -31.11 -5.76 18.08
N ILE A 358 -32.28 -5.39 17.55
CA ILE A 358 -33.25 -6.32 16.96
C ILE A 358 -33.33 -6.05 15.46
N VAL A 359 -33.12 -7.09 14.66
CA VAL A 359 -33.32 -7.06 13.19
C VAL A 359 -34.30 -8.15 12.77
N GLN A 360 -34.96 -7.95 11.64
CA GLN A 360 -36.03 -8.82 11.14
C GLN A 360 -35.84 -9.08 9.65
N TYR A 361 -36.11 -10.30 9.22
CA TYR A 361 -36.19 -10.66 7.79
C TYR A 361 -37.24 -11.78 7.68
N PRO A 362 -38.36 -11.61 6.97
CA PRO A 362 -38.86 -10.34 6.42
C PRO A 362 -39.21 -9.33 7.51
N TYR A 363 -39.37 -8.07 7.15
CA TYR A 363 -39.83 -7.01 8.06
C TYR A 363 -41.04 -6.27 7.46
N VAL A 364 -41.76 -5.50 8.27
CA VAL A 364 -42.88 -4.67 7.80
C VAL A 364 -42.47 -3.21 7.83
N LEU A 365 -42.69 -2.52 6.72
CA LEU A 365 -42.48 -1.08 6.61
C LEU A 365 -43.82 -0.42 6.25
N ASN A 366 -44.30 0.51 7.08
CA ASN A 366 -45.57 1.22 6.87
C ASN A 366 -46.79 0.31 6.62
N GLY A 367 -46.82 -0.87 7.24
CA GLY A 367 -47.90 -1.85 7.10
C GLY A 367 -47.75 -2.81 5.91
N GLU A 368 -46.71 -2.67 5.09
CA GLU A 368 -46.40 -3.57 3.98
C GLU A 368 -45.24 -4.52 4.29
N SER A 369 -45.40 -5.80 3.94
CA SER A 369 -44.36 -6.82 4.11
C SER A 369 -43.22 -6.61 3.10
N GLN A 370 -42.01 -6.45 3.61
CA GLN A 370 -40.77 -6.34 2.85
C GLN A 370 -40.04 -7.68 2.88
N ASN A 371 -39.85 -8.31 1.72
CA ASN A 371 -39.07 -9.54 1.60
C ASN A 371 -37.55 -9.24 1.56
N SER A 372 -37.08 -8.54 2.58
CA SER A 372 -35.67 -8.20 2.79
C SER A 372 -35.41 -8.07 4.30
N THR A 373 -34.17 -7.81 4.69
CA THR A 373 -33.83 -7.57 6.11
C THR A 373 -34.04 -6.10 6.47
N SER A 374 -34.53 -5.86 7.69
CA SER A 374 -34.30 -4.58 8.37
C SER A 374 -32.83 -4.49 8.79
N TYR A 375 -32.32 -3.27 8.95
CA TYR A 375 -30.92 -3.03 9.30
C TYR A 375 -30.81 -2.29 10.61
N ALA A 376 -29.95 -2.77 11.51
CA ALA A 376 -29.42 -1.98 12.61
C ALA A 376 -28.34 -1.04 12.06
N SER A 377 -28.59 0.27 12.08
CA SER A 377 -27.70 1.32 11.55
C SER A 377 -26.96 2.03 12.69
N TYR A 378 -25.64 2.11 12.61
CA TYR A 378 -24.79 2.79 13.59
C TYR A 378 -23.95 3.87 12.93
N ASN A 379 -23.71 4.97 13.64
CA ASN A 379 -22.74 5.98 13.26
C ASN A 379 -21.42 5.72 13.99
N PHE A 380 -20.32 5.72 13.26
CA PHE A 380 -18.98 5.57 13.81
C PHE A 380 -18.04 6.65 13.24
N LYS A 381 -17.27 7.27 14.12
CA LYS A 381 -16.21 8.22 13.75
C LYS A 381 -14.99 7.91 14.58
N LEU A 382 -13.82 7.85 13.94
CA LEU A 382 -12.51 7.75 14.58
C LEU A 382 -11.73 8.98 14.14
N THR A 383 -11.27 9.82 15.06
CA THR A 383 -10.54 11.06 14.78
C THR A 383 -9.04 10.91 14.97
N ALA A 384 -8.60 9.96 15.80
CA ALA A 384 -7.19 9.75 16.11
C ALA A 384 -6.86 8.28 16.41
N PRO A 385 -5.57 7.89 16.28
CA PRO A 385 -4.51 8.66 15.65
C PRO A 385 -4.76 8.81 14.14
N ALA A 386 -4.28 9.92 13.57
CA ALA A 386 -4.49 10.20 12.14
C ALA A 386 -3.96 9.04 11.28
N GLY A 387 -4.79 8.58 10.34
CA GLY A 387 -4.45 7.44 9.49
C GLY A 387 -4.71 6.04 10.10
N ALA A 388 -5.17 5.95 11.35
CA ALA A 388 -5.54 4.66 11.94
C ALA A 388 -6.66 3.98 11.15
N VAL A 389 -6.49 2.69 10.89
CA VAL A 389 -7.51 1.91 10.18
C VAL A 389 -8.42 1.25 11.18
N TRP A 390 -9.73 1.44 11.00
CA TRP A 390 -10.74 0.76 11.78
C TRP A 390 -11.52 -0.24 10.93
N THR A 391 -11.96 -1.32 11.56
CA THR A 391 -12.76 -2.38 10.93
C THR A 391 -13.85 -2.83 11.88
N ALA A 392 -15.10 -2.79 11.41
CA ALA A 392 -16.25 -3.41 12.04
C ALA A 392 -16.32 -4.89 11.63
N THR A 393 -16.52 -5.77 12.61
CA THR A 393 -16.53 -7.22 12.41
C THR A 393 -17.75 -7.84 13.07
N LEU A 394 -18.30 -8.87 12.43
CA LEU A 394 -19.41 -9.69 12.92
C LEU A 394 -18.86 -11.06 13.33
N THR A 395 -19.19 -11.54 14.52
CA THR A 395 -18.78 -12.88 14.98
C THR A 395 -19.46 -14.03 14.22
N ASN A 396 -20.55 -13.74 13.49
CA ASN A 396 -21.31 -14.70 12.70
C ASN A 396 -21.73 -14.06 11.36
N GLY A 397 -20.77 -13.96 10.43
CA GLY A 397 -20.99 -13.39 9.09
C GLY A 397 -21.75 -14.30 8.11
N LEU A 398 -22.14 -15.52 8.51
CA LEU A 398 -22.95 -16.42 7.69
C LEU A 398 -24.45 -16.10 7.82
N GLU A 399 -24.89 -15.79 9.03
CA GLU A 399 -26.30 -15.50 9.33
C GLU A 399 -26.62 -14.00 9.33
N PHE A 400 -25.59 -13.15 9.39
CA PHE A 400 -25.70 -11.69 9.34
C PHE A 400 -24.70 -11.11 8.35
N THR A 401 -25.05 -9.96 7.77
CA THR A 401 -24.22 -9.27 6.79
C THR A 401 -24.20 -7.77 7.03
N PHE A 402 -23.17 -7.12 6.50
CA PHE A 402 -23.14 -5.66 6.40
C PHE A 402 -23.97 -5.18 5.22
N GLY A 403 -24.74 -4.12 5.41
CA GLY A 403 -25.40 -3.40 4.32
C GLY A 403 -24.41 -2.51 3.57
N THR A 404 -24.65 -2.29 2.27
CA THR A 404 -23.80 -1.45 1.40
C THR A 404 -24.43 -0.08 1.10
N GLU A 405 -25.76 0.01 1.16
CA GLU A 405 -26.51 1.25 0.97
C GLU A 405 -26.75 1.95 2.31
N GLY A 406 -26.38 3.23 2.41
CA GLY A 406 -26.59 4.07 3.59
C GLY A 406 -28.06 4.44 3.80
N SER A 407 -28.35 5.11 4.91
CA SER A 407 -29.75 5.46 5.28
C SER A 407 -30.32 6.63 4.47
N THR A 408 -29.50 7.34 3.69
CA THR A 408 -29.93 8.41 2.78
C THR A 408 -29.44 8.11 1.37
N ASN A 409 -30.23 8.47 0.35
CA ASN A 409 -29.90 8.21 -1.05
C ASN A 409 -28.52 8.80 -1.41
N GLY A 410 -27.64 7.97 -2.01
CA GLY A 410 -26.26 8.34 -2.37
C GLY A 410 -25.22 8.21 -1.24
N LYS A 411 -25.62 7.93 0.01
CA LYS A 411 -24.68 7.61 1.10
C LYS A 411 -24.38 6.11 1.10
N LEU A 412 -23.11 5.73 1.30
CA LEU A 412 -22.71 4.33 1.43
C LEU A 412 -22.60 3.93 2.91
N ALA A 413 -22.98 2.70 3.22
CA ALA A 413 -22.65 2.06 4.48
C ALA A 413 -21.35 1.25 4.30
N ILE A 414 -20.42 1.37 5.26
CA ILE A 414 -19.10 0.74 5.19
C ILE A 414 -18.76 0.04 6.49
N SER A 415 -18.01 -1.05 6.42
CA SER A 415 -17.52 -1.80 7.59
C SER A 415 -16.03 -1.58 7.86
N LYS A 416 -15.36 -0.70 7.11
CA LYS A 416 -13.96 -0.34 7.31
C LYS A 416 -13.73 1.09 6.88
N GLY A 417 -12.79 1.78 7.53
CA GLY A 417 -12.45 3.15 7.20
C GLY A 417 -11.14 3.59 7.83
N ILE A 418 -10.82 4.87 7.64
CA ILE A 418 -9.60 5.50 8.12
C ILE A 418 -10.00 6.62 9.08
N ALA A 419 -9.18 6.87 10.10
CA ALA A 419 -9.38 7.98 11.02
C ALA A 419 -9.37 9.34 10.30
N GLY A 420 -10.31 10.21 10.65
CA GLY A 420 -10.48 11.54 10.10
C GLY A 420 -11.77 12.20 10.59
N ASP A 421 -12.15 13.32 9.96
CA ASP A 421 -13.33 14.08 10.41
C ASP A 421 -14.67 13.47 9.98
N ASN A 422 -14.65 12.48 9.10
CA ASN A 422 -15.85 11.85 8.57
C ASN A 422 -16.54 10.96 9.60
N THR A 423 -17.87 11.04 9.63
CA THR A 423 -18.71 10.07 10.34
C THR A 423 -19.23 9.04 9.33
N TYR A 424 -18.94 7.77 9.59
CA TYR A 424 -19.29 6.65 8.76
C TYR A 424 -20.53 5.93 9.29
N GLU A 425 -21.27 5.30 8.38
CA GLU A 425 -22.45 4.51 8.73
C GLU A 425 -22.15 3.02 8.57
N ILE A 426 -22.45 2.24 9.60
CA ILE A 426 -22.32 0.78 9.63
C ILE A 426 -23.73 0.19 9.72
N LYS A 427 -24.12 -0.67 8.80
CA LYS A 427 -25.44 -1.33 8.80
C LYS A 427 -25.29 -2.82 8.93
N VAL A 428 -26.05 -3.44 9.83
CA VAL A 428 -26.05 -4.89 10.05
C VAL A 428 -27.46 -5.43 9.89
N GLY A 429 -27.63 -6.47 9.07
CA GLY A 429 -28.92 -7.14 8.83
C GLY A 429 -28.77 -8.65 8.81
N ALA A 430 -29.90 -9.36 8.85
CA ALA A 430 -29.94 -10.80 8.71
C ALA A 430 -29.71 -11.21 7.24
N SER A 431 -28.92 -12.26 7.02
CA SER A 431 -28.62 -12.76 5.68
C SER A 431 -29.71 -13.67 5.11
N ARG A 432 -30.61 -14.17 5.97
CA ARG A 432 -31.65 -15.16 5.61
C ARG A 432 -32.97 -14.88 6.34
N PRO A 433 -34.11 -15.27 5.75
CA PRO A 433 -35.41 -15.16 6.40
C PRO A 433 -35.47 -15.94 7.72
N TRP A 434 -36.31 -15.44 8.63
CA TRP A 434 -36.62 -16.05 9.91
C TRP A 434 -37.16 -17.46 9.72
N ASN A 435 -36.62 -18.41 10.48
CA ASN A 435 -37.00 -19.83 10.40
C ASN A 435 -37.45 -20.38 11.76
N SER A 436 -38.03 -19.55 12.62
CA SER A 436 -38.43 -19.92 14.00
C SER A 436 -37.28 -20.25 14.95
N GLN A 437 -36.05 -19.89 14.59
CA GLN A 437 -34.87 -20.02 15.47
C GLN A 437 -34.19 -18.67 15.65
N GLU A 438 -34.02 -18.28 16.92
CA GLU A 438 -33.29 -17.06 17.27
C GLU A 438 -31.83 -17.15 16.82
N ARG A 439 -31.36 -16.12 16.11
CA ARG A 439 -29.98 -16.00 15.66
C ARG A 439 -29.36 -14.75 16.27
N LYS A 440 -28.10 -14.85 16.67
CA LYS A 440 -27.37 -13.78 17.34
C LYS A 440 -26.03 -13.54 16.66
N VAL A 441 -25.60 -12.28 16.69
CA VAL A 441 -24.27 -11.87 16.28
C VAL A 441 -23.76 -10.77 17.19
N TYR A 442 -22.46 -10.77 17.43
CA TYR A 442 -21.79 -9.64 18.05
C TYR A 442 -21.11 -8.79 16.99
N LEU A 443 -21.41 -7.49 17.00
CA LEU A 443 -20.70 -6.47 16.28
C LEU A 443 -19.61 -5.89 17.19
N TYR A 444 -18.37 -5.86 16.72
CA TYR A 444 -17.28 -5.16 17.40
C TYR A 444 -16.45 -4.36 16.39
N ILE A 445 -15.78 -3.32 16.85
CA ILE A 445 -14.90 -2.50 16.02
C ILE A 445 -13.48 -2.61 16.57
N THR A 446 -12.52 -2.85 15.68
CA THR A 446 -11.10 -2.80 16.00
C THR A 446 -10.45 -1.61 15.31
N ALA A 447 -9.56 -0.90 16.00
CA ALA A 447 -8.61 0.02 15.38
C ALA A 447 -7.20 -0.36 15.84
N GLU A 448 -6.23 -0.37 14.91
CA GLU A 448 -4.84 -0.79 15.19
C GLU A 448 -4.75 -2.16 15.90
N GLY A 449 -5.64 -3.09 15.55
CA GLY A 449 -5.68 -4.44 16.13
C GLY A 449 -6.28 -4.55 17.54
N GLN A 450 -6.71 -3.45 18.17
CA GLN A 450 -7.39 -3.46 19.47
C GLN A 450 -8.89 -3.23 19.34
N LYS A 451 -9.69 -3.97 20.11
CA LYS A 451 -11.14 -3.74 20.21
C LYS A 451 -11.44 -2.43 20.92
N LEU A 452 -12.25 -1.59 20.30
CA LEU A 452 -12.72 -0.33 20.86
C LEU A 452 -13.87 -0.58 21.84
N LYS A 453 -13.92 0.20 22.93
CA LYS A 453 -15.04 0.17 23.88
C LYS A 453 -16.22 0.97 23.32
N ILE A 454 -16.97 0.37 22.40
CA ILE A 454 -18.12 0.99 21.73
C ILE A 454 -19.42 0.89 22.53
N ASN A 455 -19.43 0.13 23.62
CA ASN A 455 -20.60 -0.07 24.48
C ASN A 455 -20.28 0.06 25.98
N PRO A 456 -19.54 1.08 26.45
CA PRO A 456 -19.14 1.16 27.85
C PRO A 456 -20.33 1.24 28.81
N VAL A 457 -20.14 0.78 30.05
CA VAL A 457 -21.13 0.96 31.12
C VAL A 457 -21.24 2.45 31.46
N ARG A 458 -22.46 2.99 31.42
CA ARG A 458 -22.72 4.40 31.78
C ARG A 458 -22.68 4.57 33.31
N SER A 459 -22.63 5.82 33.77
CA SER A 459 -22.61 6.17 35.20
C SER A 459 -23.79 5.61 36.01
N ASN A 460 -24.91 5.29 35.36
CA ASN A 460 -26.08 4.66 35.96
C ASN A 460 -25.99 3.12 36.05
N GLY A 461 -24.84 2.52 35.74
CA GLY A 461 -24.61 1.07 35.77
C GLY A 461 -25.24 0.29 34.61
N GLN A 462 -25.86 0.98 33.63
CA GLN A 462 -26.49 0.36 32.46
C GLN A 462 -25.71 0.67 31.18
N ARG A 463 -25.85 -0.21 30.18
CA ARG A 463 -25.29 0.00 28.84
C ARG A 463 -26.28 0.75 27.96
N ALA A 464 -25.73 1.50 27.00
CA ALA A 464 -26.49 2.22 25.99
C ALA A 464 -27.19 1.30 25.00
N LEU A 465 -26.50 0.21 24.65
CA LEU A 465 -26.84 -0.70 23.58
C LEU A 465 -26.75 -2.14 24.09
N PRO A 466 -27.43 -3.09 23.46
CA PRO A 466 -27.42 -4.48 23.90
C PRO A 466 -26.02 -5.10 23.85
N GLY A 467 -25.69 -5.92 24.84
CA GLY A 467 -24.38 -6.55 24.95
C GLY A 467 -24.02 -6.82 26.41
N ASN A 468 -23.03 -7.68 26.62
CA ASN A 468 -22.56 -8.06 27.96
C ASN A 468 -21.16 -7.52 28.29
N ASN A 469 -20.48 -6.88 27.34
CA ASN A 469 -19.14 -6.33 27.51
C ASN A 469 -19.03 -4.92 26.89
N ASP A 470 -17.91 -4.25 27.14
CA ASP A 470 -17.70 -2.86 26.72
C ASP A 470 -17.42 -2.71 25.23
N THR A 471 -17.06 -3.79 24.53
CA THR A 471 -16.51 -3.74 23.17
C THR A 471 -17.45 -4.27 22.09
N ASP A 472 -18.50 -4.96 22.49
CA ASP A 472 -19.35 -5.72 21.59
C ASP A 472 -20.82 -5.31 21.74
N ILE A 473 -21.51 -5.21 20.60
CA ILE A 473 -22.96 -4.99 20.51
C ILE A 473 -23.63 -6.29 20.12
N LEU A 474 -24.61 -6.73 20.91
CA LEU A 474 -25.43 -7.88 20.58
C LEU A 474 -26.53 -7.48 19.60
N ILE A 475 -26.62 -8.18 18.48
CA ILE A 475 -27.71 -8.05 17.52
C ILE A 475 -28.39 -9.40 17.39
N THR A 476 -29.72 -9.41 17.48
CA THR A 476 -30.56 -10.60 17.46
C THR A 476 -31.55 -10.50 16.32
N GLN A 477 -31.62 -11.54 15.49
CA GLN A 477 -32.72 -11.73 14.57
C GLN A 477 -33.88 -12.33 15.35
N THR A 478 -35.07 -11.73 15.25
CA THR A 478 -36.29 -12.28 15.86
C THR A 478 -37.39 -12.47 14.82
N GLU A 479 -38.41 -13.23 15.20
CA GLU A 479 -39.69 -13.21 14.50
C GLU A 479 -40.27 -11.79 14.51
N TYR A 480 -41.02 -11.48 13.45
CA TYR A 480 -41.88 -10.32 13.42
C TYR A 480 -43.11 -10.56 14.31
N LYS A 481 -43.44 -9.65 15.23
CA LYS A 481 -44.68 -9.68 16.02
C LYS A 481 -45.64 -8.59 15.58
#